data_AF-A0A816HUM1-F1
#
_entry.id   AF-A0A816HUM1-F1
#
_cell.length_a   1.000
_cell.length_b   1.000
_cell.length_c   1.000
_cell.angle_alpha   90.00
_cell.angle_beta   90.00
_cell.angle_gamma   90.00
#
_symmetry.space_group_name_H-M   'P 1'
#
loop_
_entity.id
_entity.type
_entity.pdbx_description
1 polymer ?
#
loop_
_entity_poly.entity_id
_entity_poly.type
_entity_poly.pdbx_seq_one_letter_code
_entity_poly.pdbx_strand_id
1 'polypeptide(L)'
;YYDVMARLRFNYTDEAFKVLTSMLERVDNDSNCLTFNYEKGRIRDDFGEDFVQIGSNFPFPESGIAVVSFLHGFVGVIAKTDGLHICPQLPSLLDFVQAQINYLEVLLTIRVSKQNSSAIYHLTIPERQLSIDLFRGSCYYLSSLK
;
A
#
# COMPACT_ATOMS: atom_id res chain seq x y z
N TYR A 1 -5.50 6.86 -2.91
CA TYR A 1 -5.83 5.58 -2.25
C TYR A 1 -6.71 4.74 -3.15
N TYR A 2 -7.95 5.18 -3.40
CA TYR A 2 -8.92 4.39 -4.15
C TYR A 2 -8.42 3.94 -5.52
N ASP A 3 -7.79 4.84 -6.29
CA ASP A 3 -7.19 4.48 -7.58
C ASP A 3 -6.06 3.43 -7.45
N VAL A 4 -5.10 3.65 -6.52
CA VAL A 4 -4.00 2.72 -6.24
C VAL A 4 -4.55 1.34 -5.84
N MET A 5 -5.49 1.29 -4.89
CA MET A 5 -6.09 0.03 -4.43
C MET A 5 -6.95 -0.64 -5.50
N ALA A 6 -7.66 0.13 -6.34
CA ALA A 6 -8.42 -0.42 -7.46
C ALA A 6 -7.48 -1.09 -8.49
N ARG A 7 -6.39 -0.41 -8.87
CA ARG A 7 -5.35 -0.98 -9.75
C ARG A 7 -4.76 -2.27 -9.19
N LEU A 8 -4.42 -2.29 -7.91
CA LEU A 8 -3.93 -3.49 -7.22
C LEU A 8 -4.95 -4.63 -7.30
N ARG A 9 -6.24 -4.37 -7.07
CA ARG A 9 -7.29 -5.40 -7.19
C ARG A 9 -7.39 -6.02 -8.59
N PHE A 10 -7.04 -5.27 -9.63
CA PHE A 10 -7.07 -5.73 -11.03
C PHE A 10 -5.67 -6.09 -11.59
N ASN A 11 -4.70 -6.39 -10.70
CA ASN A 11 -3.35 -6.85 -11.07
C ASN A 11 -2.51 -5.83 -11.87
N TYR A 12 -2.79 -4.54 -11.73
CA TYR A 12 -2.00 -3.43 -12.29
C TYR A 12 -1.02 -2.89 -11.23
N THR A 13 -0.21 -3.78 -10.66
CA THR A 13 0.67 -3.48 -9.51
C THR A 13 1.72 -2.41 -9.83
N ASP A 14 2.32 -2.46 -11.02
CA ASP A 14 3.38 -1.52 -11.41
C ASP A 14 2.81 -0.14 -11.71
N GLU A 15 1.65 -0.08 -12.37
CA GLU A 15 0.94 1.17 -12.60
C GLU A 15 0.47 1.78 -11.28
N ALA A 16 -0.04 0.96 -10.35
CA ALA A 16 -0.41 1.41 -9.00
C ALA A 16 0.78 2.02 -8.27
N PHE A 17 1.95 1.37 -8.37
CA PHE A 17 3.18 1.85 -7.74
C PHE A 17 3.66 3.15 -8.36
N LYS A 18 3.70 3.24 -9.70
CA LYS A 18 4.04 4.46 -10.43
C LYS A 18 3.14 5.63 -10.02
N VAL A 19 1.83 5.40 -9.92
CA VAL A 19 0.88 6.42 -9.48
C VAL A 19 1.18 6.87 -8.04
N LEU A 20 1.43 5.92 -7.13
CA LEU A 20 1.77 6.25 -5.73
C LEU A 20 3.09 7.03 -5.64
N THR A 21 4.16 6.59 -6.31
CA THR A 21 5.46 7.28 -6.24
C THR A 21 5.38 8.67 -6.87
N SER A 22 4.66 8.85 -7.99
CA SER A 22 4.44 10.19 -8.55
C SER A 22 3.68 11.11 -7.60
N MET A 23 2.76 10.59 -6.77
CA MET A 23 2.12 11.41 -5.72
C MET A 23 3.14 11.79 -4.63
N LEU A 24 3.94 10.84 -4.16
CA LEU A 24 4.95 11.09 -3.12
C LEU A 24 6.04 12.06 -3.59
N GLU A 25 6.55 11.90 -4.80
CA GLU A 25 7.52 12.81 -5.42
C GLU A 25 6.96 14.22 -5.55
N ARG A 26 5.68 14.39 -5.87
CA ARG A 26 5.05 15.71 -5.92
C ARG A 26 4.97 16.35 -4.54
N VAL A 27 4.61 15.58 -3.51
CA VAL A 27 4.57 16.07 -2.13
C VAL A 27 5.95 16.48 -1.63
N ASP A 28 6.97 15.70 -1.97
CA ASP A 28 8.36 15.99 -1.59
C ASP A 28 8.86 17.28 -2.24
N ASN A 29 8.48 17.52 -3.51
CA ASN A 29 8.87 18.72 -4.25
C ASN A 29 8.01 19.96 -3.94
N ASP A 30 6.73 19.78 -3.62
CA ASP A 30 5.81 20.83 -3.18
C ASP A 30 4.79 20.22 -2.23
N SER A 31 5.00 20.45 -0.93
CA SER A 31 4.13 19.92 0.13
C SER A 31 2.69 20.44 0.07
N ASN A 32 2.39 21.43 -0.78
CA ASN A 32 1.04 21.95 -1.03
C ASN A 32 0.36 21.33 -2.28
N CYS A 33 1.10 20.58 -3.11
CA CYS A 33 0.62 20.10 -4.41
C CYS A 33 0.38 18.59 -4.41
N LEU A 34 -0.79 18.22 -3.92
CA LEU A 34 -1.20 16.83 -3.83
C LEU A 34 -2.10 16.39 -5.03
N THR A 35 -2.19 17.13 -6.15
CA THR A 35 -3.26 16.91 -7.18
C THR A 35 -2.82 16.45 -8.57
N PHE A 36 -3.80 15.95 -9.34
CA PHE A 36 -3.75 15.94 -10.80
C PHE A 36 -4.19 17.30 -11.34
N ASN A 37 -3.27 18.18 -11.74
CA ASN A 37 -3.67 19.35 -12.54
C ASN A 37 -2.78 19.49 -13.77
N TYR A 38 -3.39 19.49 -14.96
CA TYR A 38 -2.68 19.66 -16.22
C TYR A 38 -2.99 20.98 -16.94
N GLU A 39 -4.22 21.52 -16.94
CA GLU A 39 -4.52 22.61 -17.90
C GLU A 39 -5.65 23.60 -17.53
N LYS A 40 -6.34 23.47 -16.40
CA LYS A 40 -7.50 24.33 -16.09
C LYS A 40 -7.29 25.05 -14.77
N GLY A 41 -7.45 26.37 -14.80
CA GLY A 41 -7.17 27.28 -13.69
C GLY A 41 -7.63 26.78 -12.32
N ARG A 42 -6.89 27.22 -11.31
CA ARG A 42 -7.07 26.93 -9.89
C ARG A 42 -8.47 27.34 -9.42
N ILE A 43 -9.46 26.45 -9.55
CA ILE A 43 -10.76 26.60 -8.88
C ILE A 43 -10.47 26.32 -7.41
N ARG A 44 -10.88 27.21 -6.51
CA ARG A 44 -10.71 27.01 -5.07
C ARG A 44 -12.01 26.52 -4.43
N ASP A 45 -11.91 25.70 -3.40
CA ASP A 45 -13.04 25.33 -2.56
C ASP A 45 -13.40 26.46 -1.57
N ASP A 46 -14.38 26.20 -0.71
CA ASP A 46 -14.87 27.17 0.29
C ASP A 46 -13.82 27.54 1.36
N PHE A 47 -12.67 26.83 1.40
CA PHE A 47 -11.55 27.06 2.28
C PHE A 47 -10.31 27.63 1.58
N GLY A 48 -10.39 27.85 0.25
CA GLY A 48 -9.31 28.45 -0.53
C GLY A 48 -8.30 27.43 -1.10
N GLU A 49 -8.64 26.15 -1.07
CA GLU A 49 -7.85 25.00 -1.52
C GLU A 49 -8.17 24.63 -2.97
N ASP A 50 -7.20 24.15 -3.76
CA ASP A 50 -7.42 23.84 -5.19
C ASP A 50 -8.37 22.64 -5.35
N PHE A 51 -9.50 22.83 -6.06
CA PHE A 51 -10.45 21.78 -6.44
C PHE A 51 -9.68 20.65 -7.14
N VAL A 52 -9.76 19.44 -6.60
CA VAL A 52 -8.94 18.23 -6.89
C VAL A 52 -7.67 18.03 -6.03
N GLN A 53 -7.50 18.81 -4.96
CA GLN A 53 -6.62 18.48 -3.81
C GLN A 53 -6.86 17.06 -3.31
N ILE A 54 -5.94 16.13 -3.65
CA ILE A 54 -5.62 15.09 -2.66
C ILE A 54 -5.02 15.88 -1.49
N GLY A 55 -5.25 15.49 -0.24
CA GLY A 55 -4.62 16.17 0.91
C GLY A 55 -5.49 17.14 1.68
N SER A 56 -6.65 17.53 1.16
CA SER A 56 -7.61 18.28 1.94
C SER A 56 -9.00 18.20 1.31
N ASN A 57 -9.78 17.23 1.76
CA ASN A 57 -11.12 17.61 2.16
C ASN A 57 -11.30 17.09 3.58
N PHE A 58 -11.23 18.00 4.55
CA PHE A 58 -11.72 17.70 5.89
C PHE A 58 -13.13 17.09 5.74
N PRO A 59 -13.40 15.89 6.30
CA PRO A 59 -12.73 15.32 7.47
C PRO A 59 -11.73 14.18 7.21
N PHE A 60 -11.26 13.91 6.00
CA PHE A 60 -10.47 12.69 5.71
C PHE A 60 -9.00 13.00 5.42
N PRO A 61 -8.07 12.96 6.41
CA PRO A 61 -6.66 13.25 6.14
C PRO A 61 -6.06 12.24 5.15
N GLU A 62 -5.84 12.67 3.92
CA GLU A 62 -5.30 11.83 2.86
C GLU A 62 -3.81 11.50 3.04
N SER A 63 -3.09 12.08 4.01
CA SER A 63 -1.71 11.64 4.33
C SER A 63 -1.65 10.17 4.78
N GLY A 64 -2.73 9.68 5.42
CA GLY A 64 -2.88 8.26 5.74
C GLY A 64 -2.89 7.36 4.50
N ILE A 65 -3.31 7.89 3.34
CA ILE A 65 -3.46 7.12 2.09
C ILE A 65 -2.16 6.46 1.64
N ALA A 66 -1.02 7.15 1.76
CA ALA A 66 0.25 6.58 1.32
C ALA A 66 0.63 5.37 2.19
N VAL A 67 0.58 5.55 3.52
CA VAL A 67 0.90 4.50 4.50
C VAL A 67 -0.08 3.33 4.37
N VAL A 68 -1.38 3.61 4.26
CA VAL A 68 -2.40 2.55 4.13
C VAL A 68 -2.36 1.85 2.77
N SER A 69 -1.95 2.53 1.70
CA SER A 69 -1.72 1.87 0.39
C SER A 69 -0.51 0.94 0.45
N PHE A 70 0.53 1.31 1.18
CA PHE A 70 1.69 0.45 1.38
C PHE A 70 1.34 -0.80 2.18
N LEU A 71 0.74 -0.63 3.36
CA LEU A 71 0.39 -1.72 4.26
C LEU A 71 -0.66 -2.67 3.66
N HIS A 72 -1.79 -2.13 3.21
CA HIS A 72 -2.92 -2.95 2.75
C HIS A 72 -2.84 -3.31 1.27
N GLY A 73 -2.10 -2.55 0.48
CA GLY A 73 -1.97 -2.75 -0.96
C GLY A 73 -0.76 -3.60 -1.33
N PHE A 74 0.45 -3.07 -1.14
CA PHE A 74 1.68 -3.73 -1.60
C PHE A 74 2.14 -4.87 -0.69
N VAL A 75 2.15 -4.65 0.64
CA VAL A 75 2.39 -5.76 1.60
C VAL A 75 1.16 -6.68 1.65
N GLY A 76 -0.03 -6.11 1.46
CA GLY A 76 -1.27 -6.87 1.33
C GLY A 76 -1.84 -7.38 2.66
N VAL A 77 -1.52 -6.71 3.77
CA VAL A 77 -1.93 -7.13 5.11
C VAL A 77 -3.37 -6.70 5.37
N ILE A 78 -4.26 -7.65 5.67
CA ILE A 78 -5.67 -7.39 5.96
C ILE A 78 -6.07 -8.21 7.19
N ALA A 79 -6.48 -7.53 8.26
CA ALA A 79 -7.08 -8.21 9.40
C ALA A 79 -8.54 -8.60 9.07
N LYS A 80 -8.89 -9.86 9.29
CA LYS A 80 -10.24 -10.40 9.16
C LYS A 80 -10.65 -11.08 10.48
N THR A 81 -11.91 -11.49 10.57
CA THR A 81 -12.47 -12.14 11.77
C THR A 81 -11.81 -13.48 12.09
N ASP A 82 -11.26 -14.15 11.08
CA ASP A 82 -10.63 -15.46 11.18
C ASP A 82 -9.11 -15.35 11.40
N GLY A 83 -8.47 -14.28 10.93
CA GLY A 83 -7.05 -14.08 11.14
C GLY A 83 -6.47 -12.94 10.33
N LEU A 84 -5.16 -12.97 10.17
CA LEU A 84 -4.43 -12.02 9.35
C LEU A 84 -4.21 -12.62 7.96
N HIS A 85 -4.75 -11.96 6.94
CA HIS A 85 -4.58 -12.31 5.54
C HIS A 85 -3.44 -11.47 4.97
N ILE A 86 -2.47 -12.11 4.34
CA ILE A 86 -1.32 -11.45 3.73
C ILE A 86 -1.36 -11.79 2.24
N CYS A 87 -1.73 -10.83 1.41
CA CYS A 87 -1.93 -10.96 -0.03
C CYS A 87 -0.99 -10.04 -0.80
N PRO A 88 0.31 -10.38 -0.89
CA PRO A 88 1.30 -9.42 -1.37
C PRO A 88 1.11 -9.09 -2.84
N GLN A 89 1.36 -7.83 -3.18
CA GLN A 89 1.46 -7.37 -4.56
C GLN A 89 2.72 -6.53 -4.69
N LEU A 90 3.82 -7.17 -5.06
CA LEU A 90 5.12 -6.52 -5.10
C LEU A 90 5.38 -5.92 -6.49
N PRO A 91 5.59 -4.60 -6.62
CA PRO A 91 5.92 -3.96 -7.88
C PRO A 91 7.25 -4.48 -8.44
N SER A 92 7.38 -4.54 -9.76
CA SER A 92 8.58 -5.03 -10.47
C SER A 92 9.85 -4.25 -10.11
N LEU A 93 9.75 -3.00 -9.69
CA LEU A 93 10.88 -2.17 -9.26
C LEU A 93 11.42 -2.52 -7.86
N LEU A 94 10.62 -3.14 -6.99
CA LEU A 94 11.02 -3.38 -5.59
C LEU A 94 11.46 -4.82 -5.33
N ASP A 95 12.65 -5.03 -4.78
CA ASP A 95 13.10 -6.39 -4.41
C ASP A 95 12.34 -6.96 -3.21
N PHE A 96 11.90 -6.09 -2.31
CA PHE A 96 11.12 -6.47 -1.15
C PHE A 96 10.25 -5.32 -0.64
N VAL A 97 9.24 -5.68 0.15
CA VAL A 97 8.47 -4.77 1.01
C VAL A 97 8.44 -5.34 2.42
N GLN A 98 8.38 -4.45 3.41
CA GLN A 98 8.32 -4.84 4.81
C GLN A 98 7.40 -3.88 5.57
N ALA A 99 6.61 -4.44 6.49
CA ALA A 99 5.83 -3.67 7.45
C ALA A 99 5.92 -4.31 8.83
N GLN A 100 5.88 -3.46 9.86
CA GLN A 100 5.69 -3.89 11.23
C GLN A 100 4.26 -3.58 11.66
N ILE A 101 3.58 -4.57 12.21
CA ILE A 101 2.20 -4.44 12.67
C ILE A 101 2.08 -4.98 14.10
N ASN A 102 1.28 -4.34 14.92
CA ASN A 102 0.84 -4.94 16.18
C ASN A 102 -0.41 -5.78 15.91
N TYR A 103 -0.31 -7.10 16.07
CA TYR A 103 -1.41 -8.04 15.88
C TYR A 103 -1.50 -9.00 17.07
N LEU A 104 -2.64 -8.95 17.77
CA LEU A 104 -2.87 -9.72 19.00
C LEU A 104 -1.76 -9.51 20.03
N GLU A 105 -1.41 -8.25 20.28
CA GLU A 105 -0.36 -7.81 21.24
C GLU A 105 1.07 -8.25 20.88
N VAL A 106 1.27 -8.81 19.68
CA VAL A 106 2.60 -9.17 19.17
C VAL A 106 2.95 -8.23 18.03
N LEU A 107 4.11 -7.55 18.14
CA LEU A 107 4.69 -6.80 17.03
C LEU A 107 5.27 -7.79 16.01
N LEU A 108 4.59 -7.96 14.88
CA LEU A 108 5.01 -8.84 13.78
C LEU A 108 5.78 -8.04 12.74
N THR A 109 6.90 -8.60 12.28
CA THR A 109 7.65 -8.09 11.14
C THR A 109 7.30 -8.93 9.92
N ILE A 110 6.47 -8.37 9.03
CA ILE A 110 6.04 -9.03 7.79
C ILE A 110 6.94 -8.55 6.66
N ARG A 111 7.75 -9.44 6.11
CA ARG A 111 8.62 -9.15 4.98
C ARG A 111 8.25 -10.03 3.80
N VAL A 112 8.12 -9.41 2.63
CA VAL A 112 7.87 -10.10 1.36
C VAL A 112 8.96 -9.70 0.38
N SER A 113 9.70 -10.66 -0.17
CA SER A 113 10.73 -10.42 -1.18
C SER A 113 10.46 -11.19 -2.47
N LYS A 114 10.93 -10.68 -3.61
CA LYS A 114 10.96 -11.45 -4.85
C LYS A 114 11.95 -12.60 -4.72
N GLN A 115 11.58 -13.74 -5.27
CA GLN A 115 12.53 -14.78 -5.62
C GLN A 115 13.07 -14.53 -7.04
N ASN A 116 14.04 -15.33 -7.48
CA ASN A 116 14.65 -15.24 -8.82
C ASN A 116 13.61 -15.25 -9.96
N SER A 117 12.40 -15.77 -9.72
CA SER A 117 11.25 -15.68 -10.60
C SER A 117 10.27 -14.61 -10.10
N SER A 118 9.86 -13.70 -10.99
CA SER A 118 8.85 -12.66 -10.72
C SER A 118 7.46 -13.20 -10.37
N ALA A 119 7.24 -14.51 -10.52
CA ALA A 119 6.00 -15.19 -10.16
C ALA A 119 5.97 -15.71 -8.71
N ILE A 120 7.09 -15.68 -7.99
CA ILE A 120 7.19 -16.23 -6.63
C ILE A 120 7.68 -15.16 -5.67
N TYR A 121 6.96 -15.04 -4.55
CA TYR A 121 7.32 -14.22 -3.40
C TYR A 121 7.76 -15.11 -2.25
N HIS A 122 8.74 -14.64 -1.49
CA HIS A 122 9.15 -15.26 -0.24
C HIS A 122 8.63 -14.41 0.92
N LEU A 123 7.76 -14.99 1.75
CA LEU A 123 7.16 -14.36 2.93
C LEU A 123 7.86 -14.86 4.19
N THR A 124 8.32 -13.92 5.03
CA THR A 124 8.84 -14.24 6.36
C THR A 124 8.13 -13.45 7.46
N ILE A 125 7.87 -14.14 8.57
CA ILE A 125 7.39 -13.56 9.84
C ILE A 125 8.20 -14.21 10.97
N PRO A 126 9.35 -13.63 11.36
CA PRO A 126 10.28 -14.23 12.32
C PRO A 126 9.62 -14.54 13.67
N GLU A 127 8.73 -13.67 14.15
CA GLU A 127 8.04 -13.81 15.43
C GLU A 127 7.07 -15.01 15.45
N ARG A 128 6.76 -15.58 14.28
CA ARG A 128 5.96 -16.79 14.10
C ARG A 128 6.76 -17.97 13.55
N GLN A 129 8.09 -17.84 13.44
CA GLN A 129 8.97 -18.82 12.79
C GLN A 129 8.48 -19.21 11.37
N LEU A 130 7.84 -18.27 10.69
CA LEU A 130 7.25 -18.49 9.37
C LEU A 130 8.26 -18.10 8.28
N SER A 131 8.44 -19.01 7.34
CA SER A 131 9.18 -18.77 6.10
C SER A 131 8.57 -19.65 5.01
N ILE A 132 7.92 -19.04 4.02
CA ILE A 132 7.20 -19.75 2.96
C ILE A 132 7.32 -19.03 1.62
N ASP A 133 7.16 -19.79 0.55
CA ASP A 133 7.01 -19.25 -0.80
C ASP A 133 5.53 -19.15 -1.19
N LEU A 134 5.18 -18.06 -1.85
CA LEU A 134 3.84 -17.73 -2.32
C LEU A 134 3.89 -17.42 -3.81
N PHE A 135 2.95 -17.98 -4.58
CA PHE A 135 2.77 -17.54 -5.96
C PHE A 135 2.17 -16.13 -5.99
N ARG A 136 2.55 -15.34 -7.00
CA ARG A 136 1.95 -14.03 -7.25
C ARG A 136 0.43 -14.17 -7.39
N GLY A 137 -0.31 -13.35 -6.63
CA GLY A 137 -1.77 -13.39 -6.57
C GLY A 137 -2.34 -14.32 -5.49
N SER A 138 -1.50 -15.14 -4.84
CA SER A 138 -1.90 -15.94 -3.70
C SER A 138 -1.83 -15.14 -2.39
N CYS A 139 -2.60 -15.58 -1.40
CA CYS A 139 -2.58 -15.05 -0.05
C CYS A 139 -2.11 -16.13 0.94
N TYR A 140 -1.34 -15.70 1.94
CA TYR A 140 -1.13 -16.48 3.16
C TYR A 140 -2.14 -16.10 4.23
N TYR A 141 -2.56 -17.08 5.01
CA TYR A 141 -3.49 -16.90 6.11
C TYR A 141 -2.82 -17.29 7.43
N LEU A 142 -2.62 -16.30 8.29
CA LEU A 142 -2.16 -16.49 9.67
C LEU A 142 -3.39 -16.53 10.58
N SER A 143 -3.77 -17.73 10.99
CA SER A 143 -4.90 -17.98 11.90
C SER A 143 -4.78 -17.16 13.19
N SER A 144 -5.91 -16.65 13.69
CA SER A 144 -5.98 -16.01 15.02
C SER A 144 -5.98 -17.02 16.18
N LEU A 145 -6.19 -18.31 15.90
CA LEU A 145 -6.25 -19.36 16.90
C LEU A 145 -4.83 -19.69 17.38
N LYS A 146 -4.62 -19.47 18.68
CA LYS A 146 -3.39 -19.77 19.43
C LYS A 146 -2.98 -21.23 19.29
#